data_AF-A0A0F9L2N4-F1
#
_entry.id   AF-A0A0F9L2N4-F1
#
_cell.length_a   1.000
_cell.length_b   1.000
_cell.length_c   1.000
_cell.angle_alpha   90.00
_cell.angle_beta   90.00
_cell.angle_gamma   90.00
#
_symmetry.space_group_name_H-M   'P 1'
#
loop_
_entity.id
_entity.type
_entity.pdbx_description
1 polymer ?
#
loop_
_entity_poly.entity_id
_entity_poly.type
_entity_poly.pdbx_seq_one_letter_code
_entity_poly.pdbx_strand_id
1 'polypeptide(L)'
;FLDLFAKQRYIACSGGVHEGIAREYKPPVEDYKSNVRREHKLEQEHGRVTSTALANIPKSGQLTQPEAMTILKLVYPKAPENDIIRTAIFCKDFGLHPLANEVYLIPFKDKWVMVVGIPANRKMAHNLKGEFSFLDDTPRAASQEEIVKQFGADSDEAKLNVISVTKLEGVGGNKAIGFGLWPKKEAPYGLDKGNTQRNMANIRSERQAMDRLPGKPMPQVEVIDAKYTVLPDVGKVDTTTGEIKEGITEGELKEVPADEIPQPTPEAPESSIGVSKGEGNSIIDMEWLNEQLKKLQTGKPEVWGEENILSFMMKTYKVEGETIQEAAGKLDKGAAKHFTDRVKEGLDKL
;
A
#
# COMPACT_ATOMS: atom_id res chain seq x y z
N PHE A 1 24.68 -15.70 -25.67
CA PHE A 1 25.04 -15.17 -27.01
C PHE A 1 23.96 -15.52 -28.02
N LEU A 2 23.67 -14.60 -28.94
CA LEU A 2 22.63 -14.74 -29.97
C LEU A 2 23.33 -14.91 -31.32
N ASP A 3 23.11 -16.04 -31.99
CA ASP A 3 23.58 -16.23 -33.37
C ASP A 3 22.55 -15.61 -34.32
N LEU A 4 22.95 -14.54 -35.01
CA LEU A 4 22.08 -13.76 -35.90
C LEU A 4 21.77 -14.49 -37.22
N PHE A 5 22.59 -15.47 -37.62
CA PHE A 5 22.35 -16.23 -38.85
C PHE A 5 21.43 -17.43 -38.61
N ALA A 6 21.57 -18.10 -37.47
CA ALA A 6 20.74 -19.27 -37.12
C ALA A 6 19.44 -18.93 -36.35
N LYS A 7 19.27 -17.67 -35.91
CA LYS A 7 18.14 -17.22 -35.06
C LYS A 7 17.96 -18.06 -33.78
N GLN A 8 19.03 -18.62 -33.22
CA GLN A 8 18.99 -19.39 -31.98
C GLN A 8 19.73 -18.68 -30.85
N ARG A 9 19.20 -18.81 -29.63
CA ARG A 9 19.81 -18.29 -28.41
C ARG A 9 20.66 -19.37 -27.76
N TYR A 10 21.91 -19.07 -27.50
CA TYR A 10 22.76 -19.88 -26.62
C TYR A 10 22.92 -19.17 -25.29
N ILE A 11 22.60 -19.84 -24.20
CA ILE A 11 23.05 -19.43 -22.86
C ILE A 11 24.55 -19.77 -22.81
N ALA A 12 25.38 -18.80 -22.45
CA ALA A 12 26.78 -19.08 -22.21
C ALA A 12 26.90 -19.83 -20.88
N CYS A 13 27.05 -21.15 -20.94
CA CYS A 13 27.56 -21.96 -19.84
C CYS A 13 28.79 -22.72 -20.33
N SER A 14 29.86 -22.63 -19.55
CA SER A 14 31.11 -23.35 -19.75
C SER A 14 30.92 -24.84 -19.43
N GLY A 15 30.58 -25.66 -20.43
CA GLY A 15 30.45 -27.10 -20.25
C GLY A 15 29.94 -27.78 -21.52
N GLY A 16 30.75 -28.68 -22.09
CA GLY A 16 30.63 -29.16 -23.47
C GLY A 16 29.55 -30.19 -23.80
N VAL A 17 28.35 -30.15 -23.20
CA VAL A 17 27.24 -31.04 -23.64
C VAL A 17 25.89 -30.32 -23.52
N HIS A 18 25.20 -30.14 -24.67
CA HIS A 18 23.90 -29.48 -24.76
C HIS A 18 22.76 -30.51 -24.81
N GLU A 19 21.95 -30.61 -23.76
CA GLU A 19 20.59 -31.16 -23.86
C GLU A 19 19.60 -29.99 -23.94
N GLY A 20 19.26 -29.62 -25.17
CA GLY A 20 18.33 -28.51 -25.44
C GLY A 20 16.88 -28.93 -25.20
N ILE A 21 16.25 -28.42 -24.14
CA ILE A 21 14.78 -28.30 -24.10
C ILE A 21 14.42 -27.16 -25.05
N ALA A 22 14.20 -27.50 -26.32
CA ALA A 22 13.72 -26.58 -27.33
C ALA A 22 12.30 -26.11 -26.98
N ARG A 23 12.18 -24.99 -26.26
CA ARG A 23 10.91 -24.25 -26.19
C ARG A 23 10.83 -23.35 -27.42
N GLU A 24 9.83 -23.58 -28.27
CA GLU A 24 9.53 -22.68 -29.39
C GLU A 24 9.41 -21.24 -28.88
N TYR A 25 10.25 -20.36 -29.44
CA TYR A 25 10.15 -18.93 -29.22
C TYR A 25 8.88 -18.42 -29.90
N LYS A 26 7.85 -18.14 -29.09
CA LYS A 26 6.73 -17.30 -29.52
C LYS A 26 7.14 -15.85 -29.26
N PRO A 27 7.30 -15.00 -30.29
CA PRO A 27 7.47 -13.57 -30.04
C PRO A 27 6.29 -13.07 -29.20
N PRO A 28 6.48 -12.10 -28.30
CA PRO A 28 5.35 -11.45 -27.65
C PRO A 28 4.57 -10.73 -28.75
N VAL A 29 3.51 -11.37 -29.23
CA VAL A 29 2.62 -10.73 -30.17
C VAL A 29 1.75 -9.81 -29.34
N GLU A 30 2.05 -8.51 -29.36
CA GLU A 30 1.04 -7.49 -29.12
C GLU A 30 0.04 -7.53 -30.30
N ASP A 31 -0.66 -8.65 -30.43
CA ASP A 31 -1.72 -8.80 -31.42
C ASP A 31 -2.92 -7.97 -30.96
N TYR A 32 -3.64 -7.37 -31.90
CA TYR A 32 -4.95 -6.76 -31.68
C TYR A 32 -5.87 -7.62 -30.78
N LYS A 33 -5.80 -8.94 -30.92
CA LYS A 33 -6.53 -9.92 -30.09
C LYS A 33 -6.14 -9.92 -28.60
N SER A 34 -4.89 -9.59 -28.26
CA SER A 34 -4.43 -9.50 -26.86
C SER A 34 -4.94 -8.23 -26.17
N ASN A 35 -5.02 -7.12 -26.91
CA ASN A 35 -5.61 -5.87 -26.44
C ASN A 35 -7.13 -5.98 -26.28
N VAL A 36 -7.83 -6.58 -27.27
CA VAL A 36 -9.27 -6.83 -27.19
C VAL A 36 -9.62 -7.78 -26.04
N ARG A 37 -8.83 -8.83 -25.80
CA ARG A 37 -9.03 -9.72 -24.63
C ARG A 37 -8.86 -8.99 -23.29
N ARG A 38 -7.95 -8.02 -23.22
CA ARG A 38 -7.73 -7.22 -22.01
C ARG A 38 -8.84 -6.18 -21.81
N GLU A 39 -9.34 -5.57 -22.89
CA GLU A 39 -10.52 -4.68 -22.84
C GLU A 39 -11.75 -5.43 -22.36
N HIS A 40 -11.99 -6.63 -22.90
CA HIS A 40 -13.10 -7.48 -22.47
C HIS A 40 -12.96 -7.92 -21.01
N LYS A 41 -11.75 -8.18 -20.51
CA LYS A 41 -11.50 -8.44 -19.08
C LYS A 41 -11.74 -7.22 -18.21
N LEU A 42 -11.27 -6.04 -18.62
CA LEU A 42 -11.51 -4.78 -17.91
C LEU A 42 -12.99 -4.44 -17.86
N GLU A 43 -13.73 -4.69 -18.94
CA GLU A 43 -15.19 -4.52 -18.97
C GLU A 43 -15.90 -5.50 -18.04
N GLN A 44 -15.41 -6.74 -17.94
CA GLN A 44 -15.91 -7.72 -16.97
C GLN A 44 -15.57 -7.36 -15.51
N GLU A 45 -14.39 -6.80 -15.26
CA GLU A 45 -13.89 -6.51 -13.90
C GLU A 45 -14.37 -5.15 -13.37
N HIS A 46 -14.52 -4.13 -14.23
CA HIS A 46 -14.78 -2.74 -13.83
C HIS A 46 -15.97 -2.08 -14.54
N GLY A 47 -16.63 -2.79 -15.46
CA GLY A 47 -17.77 -2.27 -16.21
C GLY A 47 -17.42 -1.41 -17.41
N ARG A 48 -18.38 -1.26 -18.31
CA ARG A 48 -18.24 -0.58 -19.61
C ARG A 48 -17.91 0.91 -19.52
N VAL A 49 -18.47 1.61 -18.53
CA VAL A 49 -18.22 3.05 -18.32
C VAL A 49 -16.76 3.28 -17.93
N THR A 50 -16.26 2.47 -16.99
CA THR A 50 -14.88 2.53 -16.50
C THR A 50 -13.90 2.08 -17.58
N SER A 51 -14.20 1.02 -18.32
CA SER A 51 -13.32 0.54 -19.41
C SER A 51 -13.17 1.56 -20.53
N THR A 52 -14.24 2.31 -20.85
CA THR A 52 -14.20 3.38 -21.86
C THR A 52 -13.34 4.57 -21.40
N ALA A 53 -13.45 4.97 -20.12
CA ALA A 53 -12.63 6.02 -19.54
C ALA A 53 -11.13 5.62 -19.43
N LEU A 54 -10.87 4.34 -19.21
CA LEU A 54 -9.52 3.77 -19.13
C LEU A 54 -8.88 3.45 -20.49
N ALA A 55 -9.63 3.55 -21.59
CA ALA A 55 -9.16 3.15 -22.92
C ALA A 55 -7.95 3.98 -23.40
N ASN A 56 -7.86 5.24 -22.99
CA ASN A 56 -6.80 6.17 -23.38
C ASN A 56 -5.57 6.13 -22.46
N ILE A 57 -5.60 5.35 -21.39
CA ILE A 57 -4.50 5.28 -20.42
C ILE A 57 -3.57 4.12 -20.80
N PRO A 58 -2.23 4.29 -20.74
CA PRO A 58 -1.29 3.21 -21.00
C PRO A 58 -1.61 2.01 -20.11
N LYS A 59 -1.90 0.85 -20.72
CA LYS A 59 -2.28 -0.39 -20.00
C LYS A 59 -1.07 -1.17 -19.46
N SER A 60 0.13 -0.68 -19.73
CA SER A 60 1.41 -1.27 -19.32
C SER A 60 2.49 -0.20 -19.30
N GLY A 61 3.48 -0.38 -18.42
CA GLY A 61 4.61 0.55 -18.28
C GLY A 61 4.50 1.43 -17.04
N GLN A 62 5.42 2.39 -16.93
CA GLN A 62 5.39 3.38 -15.86
C GLN A 62 4.28 4.40 -16.14
N LEU A 63 3.36 4.55 -15.18
CA LEU A 63 2.32 5.56 -15.23
C LEU A 63 2.84 6.90 -14.70
N THR A 64 2.36 7.99 -15.28
CA THR A 64 2.48 9.30 -14.65
C THR A 64 1.55 9.39 -13.43
N GLN A 65 1.85 10.29 -12.50
CA GLN A 65 0.99 10.50 -11.33
C GLN A 65 -0.46 10.86 -11.70
N PRO A 66 -0.74 11.77 -12.67
CA PRO A 66 -2.11 12.08 -13.08
C PRO A 66 -2.86 10.88 -13.67
N GLU A 67 -2.18 10.04 -14.46
CA GLU A 67 -2.79 8.82 -15.02
C GLU A 67 -3.13 7.82 -13.91
N ALA A 68 -2.21 7.59 -12.97
CA ALA A 68 -2.44 6.73 -11.83
C ALA A 68 -3.59 7.24 -10.94
N MET A 69 -3.69 8.56 -10.71
CA MET A 69 -4.81 9.16 -9.99
C MET A 69 -6.14 8.93 -10.70
N THR A 70 -6.18 9.10 -12.02
CA THR A 70 -7.40 8.89 -12.82
C THR A 70 -7.88 7.45 -12.70
N ILE A 71 -6.96 6.49 -12.83
CA ILE A 71 -7.26 5.07 -12.62
C ILE A 71 -7.80 4.83 -11.21
N LEU A 72 -7.10 5.31 -10.18
CA LEU A 72 -7.46 5.04 -8.79
C LEU A 72 -8.79 5.68 -8.39
N LYS A 73 -9.13 6.88 -8.89
CA LYS A 73 -10.45 7.52 -8.68
C LYS A 73 -11.57 6.70 -9.30
N LEU A 74 -11.32 6.07 -10.44
CA LEU A 74 -12.29 5.23 -11.13
C LEU A 74 -12.46 3.87 -10.45
N VAL A 75 -11.36 3.21 -10.06
CA VAL A 75 -11.39 1.87 -9.45
C VAL A 75 -11.80 1.93 -7.97
N TYR A 76 -11.48 3.01 -7.26
CA TYR A 76 -11.77 3.18 -5.83
C TYR A 76 -12.53 4.49 -5.57
N PRO A 77 -13.78 4.64 -6.07
CA PRO A 77 -14.51 5.90 -6.01
C PRO A 77 -14.85 6.36 -4.58
N LYS A 78 -14.88 5.43 -3.62
CA LYS A 78 -15.14 5.70 -2.20
C LYS A 78 -13.88 6.01 -1.40
N ALA A 79 -12.69 5.91 -2.00
CA ALA A 79 -11.44 6.18 -1.29
C ALA A 79 -11.23 7.70 -1.11
N PRO A 80 -10.74 8.16 0.05
CA PRO A 80 -10.39 9.55 0.27
C PRO A 80 -9.34 10.04 -0.73
N GLU A 81 -9.47 11.30 -1.17
CA GLU A 81 -8.56 11.87 -2.17
C GLU A 81 -7.09 11.85 -1.73
N ASN A 82 -6.83 12.03 -0.43
CA ASN A 82 -5.49 11.95 0.14
C ASN A 82 -4.85 10.57 -0.05
N ASP A 83 -5.61 9.50 0.13
CA ASP A 83 -5.11 8.12 -0.03
C ASP A 83 -4.92 7.77 -1.50
N ILE A 84 -5.78 8.28 -2.38
CA ILE A 84 -5.62 8.19 -3.83
C ILE A 84 -4.32 8.88 -4.29
N ILE A 85 -4.07 10.12 -3.83
CA ILE A 85 -2.86 10.87 -4.20
C ILE A 85 -1.61 10.14 -3.72
N ARG A 86 -1.57 9.69 -2.46
CA ARG A 86 -0.44 8.94 -1.91
C ARG A 86 -0.16 7.67 -2.70
N THR A 87 -1.22 6.94 -3.04
CA THR A 87 -1.13 5.70 -3.84
C THR A 87 -0.67 5.98 -5.26
N ALA A 88 -1.12 7.08 -5.87
CA ALA A 88 -0.68 7.46 -7.21
C ALA A 88 0.81 7.84 -7.26
N ILE A 89 1.30 8.58 -6.24
CA ILE A 89 2.74 8.87 -6.08
C ILE A 89 3.51 7.56 -5.93
N PHE A 90 3.02 6.66 -5.07
CA PHE A 90 3.64 5.34 -4.87
C PHE A 90 3.71 4.52 -6.17
N CYS A 91 2.64 4.49 -6.96
CA CYS A 91 2.62 3.82 -8.26
C CYS A 91 3.66 4.39 -9.22
N LYS A 92 3.80 5.71 -9.28
CA LYS A 92 4.81 6.38 -10.11
C LYS A 92 6.23 6.01 -9.65
N ASP A 93 6.52 6.16 -8.37
CA ASP A 93 7.87 6.00 -7.81
C ASP A 93 8.42 4.58 -7.95
N PHE A 94 7.54 3.58 -7.84
CA PHE A 94 7.91 2.16 -7.91
C PHE A 94 7.53 1.48 -9.24
N GLY A 95 6.99 2.23 -10.20
CA GLY A 95 6.57 1.71 -11.51
C GLY A 95 5.47 0.65 -11.39
N LEU A 96 4.52 0.86 -10.49
CA LEU A 96 3.39 -0.02 -10.26
C LEU A 96 2.13 0.46 -10.99
N HIS A 97 1.27 -0.50 -11.33
CA HIS A 97 0.07 -0.28 -12.12
C HIS A 97 -1.18 -0.80 -11.38
N PRO A 98 -2.13 0.07 -11.00
CA PRO A 98 -3.31 -0.35 -10.23
C PRO A 98 -4.17 -1.40 -10.96
N LEU A 99 -4.37 -1.28 -12.27
CA LEU A 99 -5.12 -2.28 -13.07
C LEU A 99 -4.39 -3.62 -13.26
N ALA A 100 -3.10 -3.71 -12.92
CA ALA A 100 -2.34 -4.94 -13.04
C ALA A 100 -2.37 -5.77 -11.74
N ASN A 101 -3.29 -5.48 -10.81
CA ASN A 101 -3.39 -6.17 -9.53
C ASN A 101 -2.11 -6.02 -8.68
N GLU A 102 -1.40 -4.91 -8.86
CA GLU A 102 -0.14 -4.61 -8.18
C GLU A 102 -0.35 -3.82 -6.88
N VAL A 103 -1.32 -2.89 -6.86
CA VAL A 103 -1.59 -2.01 -5.71
C VAL A 103 -3.10 -1.96 -5.46
N TYR A 104 -3.48 -2.02 -4.18
CA TYR A 104 -4.87 -1.99 -3.74
C TYR A 104 -5.07 -0.94 -2.67
N LEU A 105 -6.25 -0.32 -2.69
CA LEU A 105 -6.77 0.50 -1.62
C LEU A 105 -7.91 -0.26 -0.96
N ILE A 106 -7.71 -0.63 0.31
CA ILE A 106 -8.68 -1.45 1.06
C ILE A 106 -9.20 -0.64 2.25
N PRO A 107 -10.53 -0.56 2.45
CA PRO A 107 -11.09 -0.02 3.67
C PRO A 107 -10.81 -0.98 4.83
N PHE A 108 -10.12 -0.51 5.85
CA PHE A 108 -9.82 -1.24 7.07
C PHE A 108 -10.34 -0.45 8.28
N LYS A 109 -11.45 -0.92 8.85
CA LYS A 109 -12.21 -0.18 9.87
C LYS A 109 -12.57 1.21 9.32
N ASP A 110 -12.23 2.28 10.03
CA ASP A 110 -12.54 3.66 9.65
C ASP A 110 -11.49 4.32 8.73
N LYS A 111 -10.49 3.57 8.24
CA LYS A 111 -9.38 4.10 7.45
C LYS A 111 -9.19 3.33 6.16
N TRP A 112 -8.66 3.99 5.14
CA TRP A 112 -8.19 3.33 3.93
C TRP A 112 -6.71 3.01 4.05
N VAL A 113 -6.34 1.81 3.63
CA VAL A 113 -4.96 1.33 3.68
C VAL A 113 -4.51 0.92 2.29
N MET A 114 -3.36 1.44 1.88
CA MET A 114 -2.67 1.00 0.67
C MET A 114 -1.94 -0.30 0.98
N VAL A 115 -2.20 -1.33 0.17
CA VAL A 115 -1.54 -2.63 0.26
C VAL A 115 -1.04 -3.06 -1.11
N VAL A 116 -0.02 -3.89 -1.15
CA VAL A 116 0.68 -4.28 -2.38
C VAL A 116 0.54 -5.79 -2.61
N GLY A 117 0.32 -6.20 -3.85
CA GLY A 117 0.28 -7.62 -4.21
C GLY A 117 1.66 -8.28 -4.10
N ILE A 118 1.71 -9.59 -3.80
CA ILE A 118 2.97 -10.37 -3.81
C ILE A 118 3.80 -10.14 -5.10
N PRO A 119 3.22 -10.18 -6.32
CA PRO A 119 4.01 -9.96 -7.54
C PRO A 119 4.62 -8.56 -7.61
N ALA A 120 3.90 -7.54 -7.13
CA ALA A 120 4.38 -6.17 -7.08
C ALA A 120 5.49 -5.99 -6.03
N ASN A 121 5.38 -6.65 -4.88
CA ASN A 121 6.44 -6.69 -3.88
C ASN A 121 7.73 -7.31 -4.45
N ARG A 122 7.62 -8.41 -5.19
CA ARG A 122 8.75 -9.04 -5.90
C ARG A 122 9.35 -8.12 -6.96
N LYS A 123 8.51 -7.45 -7.75
CA LYS A 123 8.94 -6.48 -8.77
C LYS A 123 9.68 -5.29 -8.15
N MET A 124 9.19 -4.76 -7.04
CA MET A 124 9.90 -3.71 -6.29
C MET A 124 11.25 -4.19 -5.76
N ALA A 125 11.29 -5.39 -5.15
CA ALA A 125 12.54 -5.97 -4.67
C ALA A 125 13.53 -6.16 -5.81
N HIS A 126 13.09 -6.67 -6.96
CA HIS A 126 13.92 -6.81 -8.15
C HIS A 126 14.51 -5.47 -8.60
N ASN A 127 13.69 -4.41 -8.66
CA ASN A 127 14.13 -3.09 -9.09
C ASN A 127 15.08 -2.40 -8.10
N LEU A 128 14.92 -2.63 -6.79
CA LEU A 128 15.69 -1.94 -5.74
C LEU A 128 16.91 -2.72 -5.24
N LYS A 129 16.85 -4.04 -5.27
CA LYS A 129 17.85 -4.98 -4.73
C LYS A 129 18.56 -5.78 -5.83
N GLY A 130 18.01 -5.82 -7.03
CA GLY A 130 18.52 -6.64 -8.14
C GLY A 130 17.85 -8.01 -8.24
N GLU A 131 18.29 -8.82 -9.19
CA GLU A 131 17.77 -10.17 -9.41
C GLU A 131 18.00 -11.08 -8.18
N PHE A 132 17.03 -11.94 -7.90
CA PHE A 132 17.12 -12.94 -6.84
C PHE A 132 16.35 -14.20 -7.23
N SER A 133 16.73 -15.33 -6.62
CA SER A 133 16.05 -16.61 -6.75
C SER A 133 15.62 -17.14 -5.37
N PHE A 134 14.57 -17.95 -5.36
CA PHE A 134 14.16 -18.68 -4.17
C PHE A 134 14.98 -19.96 -4.03
N LEU A 135 15.43 -20.24 -2.81
CA LEU A 135 16.11 -21.48 -2.45
C LEU A 135 15.14 -22.43 -1.72
N ASP A 136 15.43 -23.73 -1.78
CA ASP A 136 14.76 -24.78 -1.00
C ASP A 136 13.22 -24.78 -1.08
N ASP A 137 12.65 -24.51 -2.26
CA ASP A 137 11.19 -24.42 -2.50
C ASP A 137 10.45 -23.48 -1.54
N THR A 138 11.13 -22.41 -1.09
CA THR A 138 10.53 -21.39 -0.23
C THR A 138 9.68 -20.39 -1.01
N PRO A 139 8.67 -19.72 -0.40
CA PRO A 139 8.28 -19.74 1.02
C PRO A 139 7.61 -21.05 1.47
N ARG A 140 8.00 -21.57 2.63
CA ARG A 140 7.42 -22.79 3.24
C ARG A 140 7.34 -22.70 4.77
N ALA A 141 6.70 -23.67 5.40
CA ALA A 141 6.77 -23.83 6.85
C ALA A 141 8.23 -24.03 7.30
N ALA A 142 8.64 -23.35 8.38
CA ALA A 142 9.97 -23.52 8.96
C ALA A 142 10.09 -24.89 9.62
N SER A 143 11.25 -25.55 9.48
CA SER A 143 11.52 -26.79 10.21
C SER A 143 11.79 -26.49 11.70
N GLN A 144 11.65 -27.51 12.55
CA GLN A 144 11.93 -27.34 13.98
C GLN A 144 13.39 -26.93 14.23
N GLU A 145 14.33 -27.47 13.45
CA GLU A 145 15.75 -27.09 13.51
C GLU A 145 15.97 -25.62 13.15
N GLU A 146 15.29 -25.12 12.11
CA GLU A 146 15.36 -23.71 11.70
C GLU A 146 14.78 -22.79 12.77
N ILE A 147 13.66 -23.19 13.39
CA ILE A 147 13.03 -22.44 14.49
C ILE A 147 13.93 -22.40 15.71
N VAL A 148 14.46 -23.55 16.15
CA VAL A 148 15.35 -23.64 17.32
C VAL A 148 16.63 -22.84 17.09
N LYS A 149 17.19 -22.87 15.88
CA LYS A 149 18.38 -22.10 15.54
C LYS A 149 18.15 -20.59 15.59
N GLN A 150 16.96 -20.12 15.19
CA GLN A 150 16.65 -18.69 15.09
C GLN A 150 16.12 -18.09 16.39
N PHE A 151 15.25 -18.82 17.10
CA PHE A 151 14.50 -18.31 18.26
C PHE A 151 14.84 -19.04 19.57
N GLY A 152 15.56 -20.16 19.50
CA GLY A 152 15.86 -21.01 20.65
C GLY A 152 14.83 -22.13 20.85
N ALA A 153 15.23 -23.14 21.63
CA ALA A 153 14.33 -24.20 22.07
C ALA A 153 13.25 -23.61 22.99
N ASP A 154 12.00 -24.04 22.80
CA ASP A 154 10.83 -23.63 23.60
C ASP A 154 10.50 -22.13 23.62
N SER A 155 10.91 -21.40 22.57
CA SER A 155 10.57 -19.99 22.38
C SER A 155 9.05 -19.75 22.34
N ASP A 156 8.63 -18.62 22.92
CA ASP A 156 7.23 -18.17 22.86
C ASP A 156 6.80 -17.91 21.41
N GLU A 157 7.74 -17.51 20.56
CA GLU A 157 7.55 -17.37 19.12
C GLU A 157 7.07 -18.69 18.50
N ALA A 158 7.74 -19.81 18.78
CA ALA A 158 7.38 -21.13 18.25
C ALA A 158 6.05 -21.65 18.81
N LYS A 159 5.78 -21.37 20.10
CA LYS A 159 4.55 -21.79 20.78
C LYS A 159 3.34 -21.03 20.27
N LEU A 160 3.45 -19.71 20.13
CA LEU A 160 2.32 -18.82 19.86
C LEU A 160 2.09 -18.60 18.36
N ASN A 161 3.08 -18.83 17.51
CA ASN A 161 3.00 -18.46 16.09
C ASN A 161 3.13 -19.63 15.12
N VAL A 162 2.51 -19.44 13.97
CA VAL A 162 2.70 -20.17 12.73
C VAL A 162 3.93 -19.55 12.05
N ILE A 163 5.07 -20.26 12.04
CA ILE A 163 6.36 -19.74 11.54
C ILE A 163 6.68 -20.29 10.15
N SER A 164 6.88 -19.40 9.20
CA SER A 164 7.33 -19.73 7.84
C SER A 164 8.72 -19.19 7.59
N VAL A 165 9.45 -19.80 6.65
CA VAL A 165 10.79 -19.40 6.26
C VAL A 165 10.85 -19.15 4.76
N THR A 166 11.58 -18.09 4.38
CA THR A 166 11.97 -17.81 3.00
C THR A 166 13.47 -17.65 2.92
N LYS A 167 14.08 -18.31 1.93
CA LYS A 167 15.51 -18.20 1.65
C LYS A 167 15.69 -17.69 0.23
N LEU A 168 16.38 -16.57 0.09
CA LEU A 168 16.66 -15.94 -1.19
C LEU A 168 18.17 -15.92 -1.45
N GLU A 169 18.54 -16.03 -2.71
CA GLU A 169 19.90 -15.78 -3.18
C GLU A 169 19.89 -14.65 -4.21
N GLY A 170 20.62 -13.57 -3.92
CA GLY A 170 20.73 -12.41 -4.81
C GLY A 170 21.92 -12.49 -5.77
N VAL A 171 22.00 -11.54 -6.70
CA VAL A 171 23.16 -11.39 -7.61
C VAL A 171 24.45 -11.21 -6.79
N GLY A 172 25.38 -12.16 -6.94
CA GLY A 172 26.63 -12.20 -6.18
C GLY A 172 26.69 -13.27 -5.08
N GLY A 173 25.70 -14.18 -5.01
CA GLY A 173 25.72 -15.30 -4.06
C GLY A 173 25.34 -14.92 -2.62
N ASN A 174 24.85 -13.69 -2.43
CA ASN A 174 24.39 -13.22 -1.13
C ASN A 174 23.09 -13.93 -0.75
N LYS A 175 23.08 -14.59 0.41
CA LYS A 175 21.91 -15.32 0.90
C LYS A 175 21.18 -14.50 1.96
N ALA A 176 19.88 -14.33 1.80
CA ALA A 176 19.00 -13.71 2.78
C ALA A 176 17.97 -14.72 3.26
N ILE A 177 17.78 -14.81 4.58
CA ILE A 177 16.77 -15.67 5.20
C ILE A 177 15.77 -14.75 5.88
N GLY A 178 14.48 -14.99 5.67
CA GLY A 178 13.39 -14.32 6.36
C GLY A 178 12.51 -15.33 7.09
N PHE A 179 12.08 -14.98 8.29
CA PHE A 179 11.12 -15.69 9.11
C PHE A 179 9.85 -14.86 9.26
N GLY A 180 8.73 -15.45 8.87
CA GLY A 180 7.42 -14.82 8.96
C GLY A 180 6.62 -15.46 10.05
N LEU A 181 6.11 -14.63 10.97
CA LEU A 181 5.33 -15.08 12.10
C LEU A 181 3.89 -14.61 11.93
N TRP A 182 2.95 -15.52 12.15
CA TRP A 182 1.54 -15.20 12.28
C TRP A 182 0.97 -15.83 13.57
N PRO A 183 0.26 -15.08 14.43
CA PRO A 183 -0.29 -15.64 15.67
C PRO A 183 -1.31 -16.75 15.42
N LYS A 184 -1.18 -17.88 16.12
CA LYS A 184 -2.11 -19.03 16.00
C LYS A 184 -3.55 -18.68 16.40
N LYS A 185 -3.71 -17.72 17.31
CA LYS A 185 -5.01 -17.26 17.80
C LYS A 185 -5.68 -16.22 16.90
N GLU A 186 -4.94 -15.63 15.96
CA GLU A 186 -5.44 -14.55 15.12
C GLU A 186 -5.89 -15.08 13.75
N ALA A 187 -7.15 -14.83 13.39
CA ALA A 187 -7.66 -15.19 12.08
C ALA A 187 -7.12 -14.20 11.02
N PRO A 188 -6.61 -14.69 9.89
CA PRO A 188 -6.20 -13.82 8.78
C PRO A 188 -7.44 -13.21 8.11
N TYR A 189 -7.26 -12.03 7.52
CA TYR A 189 -8.29 -11.44 6.67
C TYR A 189 -8.48 -12.25 5.39
N GLY A 190 -9.72 -12.38 4.89
CA GLY A 190 -10.03 -13.18 3.69
C GLY A 190 -10.14 -14.68 3.95
N LEU A 191 -10.46 -15.09 5.19
CA LEU A 191 -10.66 -16.49 5.57
C LEU A 191 -11.81 -17.14 4.78
N ASP A 192 -12.86 -16.38 4.49
CA ASP A 192 -13.99 -16.71 3.62
C ASP A 192 -13.56 -17.10 2.19
N LYS A 193 -12.42 -16.59 1.74
CA LYS A 193 -11.83 -16.88 0.43
C LYS A 193 -10.73 -17.93 0.47
N GLY A 194 -10.51 -18.56 1.63
CA GLY A 194 -9.49 -19.58 1.82
C GLY A 194 -8.11 -19.05 2.20
N ASN A 195 -7.99 -17.78 2.64
CA ASN A 195 -6.72 -17.30 3.18
C ASN A 195 -6.40 -18.01 4.51
N THR A 196 -5.14 -18.43 4.66
CA THR A 196 -4.69 -19.20 5.83
C THR A 196 -3.64 -18.44 6.62
N GLN A 197 -3.54 -18.72 7.92
CA GLN A 197 -2.47 -18.19 8.78
C GLN A 197 -1.08 -18.53 8.20
N ARG A 198 -0.96 -19.73 7.59
CA ARG A 198 0.23 -20.19 6.88
C ARG A 198 0.59 -19.28 5.71
N ASN A 199 -0.39 -18.90 4.90
CA ASN A 199 -0.18 -17.99 3.78
C ASN A 199 0.30 -16.62 4.25
N MET A 200 -0.30 -16.06 5.30
CA MET A 200 0.15 -14.79 5.86
C MET A 200 1.57 -14.86 6.44
N ALA A 201 1.91 -15.96 7.10
CA ALA A 201 3.27 -16.22 7.56
C ALA A 201 4.25 -16.31 6.37
N ASN A 202 3.87 -16.94 5.25
CA ASN A 202 4.69 -17.01 4.03
C ASN A 202 4.93 -15.62 3.41
N ILE A 203 3.90 -14.77 3.35
CA ILE A 203 4.01 -13.40 2.83
C ILE A 203 4.98 -12.58 3.70
N ARG A 204 4.84 -12.68 5.03
CA ARG A 204 5.74 -12.00 5.98
C ARG A 204 7.18 -12.51 5.89
N SER A 205 7.37 -13.83 5.73
CA SER A 205 8.72 -14.43 5.63
C SER A 205 9.41 -13.97 4.35
N GLU A 206 8.67 -13.95 3.24
CA GLU A 206 9.18 -13.47 1.95
C GLU A 206 9.54 -12.00 2.01
N ARG A 207 8.67 -11.16 2.58
CA ARG A 207 8.94 -9.74 2.72
C ARG A 207 10.19 -9.47 3.54
N GLN A 208 10.32 -10.15 4.69
CA GLN A 208 11.51 -10.00 5.53
C GLN A 208 12.79 -10.48 4.83
N ALA A 209 12.72 -11.55 4.03
CA ALA A 209 13.87 -12.03 3.27
C ALA A 209 14.31 -11.00 2.22
N MET A 210 13.35 -10.38 1.52
CA MET A 210 13.64 -9.31 0.54
C MET A 210 14.23 -8.05 1.19
N ASP A 211 13.72 -7.66 2.35
CA ASP A 211 14.23 -6.49 3.08
C ASP A 211 15.70 -6.68 3.48
N ARG A 212 16.09 -7.92 3.81
CA ARG A 212 17.45 -8.32 4.17
C ARG A 212 18.40 -8.45 2.99
N LEU A 213 17.91 -8.49 1.74
CA LEU A 213 18.79 -8.49 0.58
C LEU A 213 19.56 -7.15 0.49
N PRO A 214 20.81 -7.17 -0.01
CA PRO A 214 21.59 -5.95 -0.20
C PRO A 214 20.94 -5.04 -1.24
N GLY A 215 21.02 -3.72 -1.05
CA GLY A 215 20.46 -2.72 -1.96
C GLY A 215 19.56 -1.71 -1.26
N LYS A 216 18.86 -0.88 -2.05
CA LYS A 216 18.03 0.22 -1.52
C LYS A 216 16.93 -0.31 -0.59
N PRO A 217 16.56 0.42 0.47
CA PRO A 217 15.50 -0.02 1.37
C PRO A 217 14.17 -0.12 0.63
N MET A 218 13.39 -1.16 0.93
CA MET A 218 12.03 -1.31 0.43
C MET A 218 11.07 -0.42 1.22
N PRO A 219 9.99 0.08 0.61
CA PRO A 219 9.01 0.90 1.31
C PRO A 219 8.20 0.06 2.31
N GLN A 220 7.93 0.59 3.50
CA GLN A 220 7.14 -0.08 4.54
C GLN A 220 5.65 -0.07 4.16
N VAL A 221 5.21 -1.13 3.46
CA VAL A 221 3.83 -1.30 3.00
C VAL A 221 3.42 -2.75 3.22
N GLU A 222 2.17 -2.95 3.63
CA GLU A 222 1.60 -4.27 3.82
C GLU A 222 1.47 -5.01 2.48
N VAL A 223 1.80 -6.30 2.50
CA VAL A 223 1.76 -7.17 1.33
C VAL A 223 0.64 -8.18 1.50
N ILE A 224 -0.09 -8.41 0.42
CA ILE A 224 -1.25 -9.29 0.41
C ILE A 224 -1.26 -10.17 -0.83
N ASP A 225 -1.93 -11.32 -0.74
CA ASP A 225 -2.23 -12.14 -1.91
C ASP A 225 -3.50 -11.61 -2.59
N ALA A 226 -3.36 -11.25 -3.86
CA ALA A 226 -4.42 -10.73 -4.73
C ALA A 226 -5.65 -11.65 -4.79
N LYS A 227 -5.48 -12.97 -4.58
CA LYS A 227 -6.60 -13.91 -4.60
C LYS A 227 -7.64 -13.67 -3.50
N TYR A 228 -7.25 -13.00 -2.42
CA TYR A 228 -8.12 -12.79 -1.27
C TYR A 228 -8.66 -11.36 -1.17
N THR A 229 -8.32 -10.45 -2.11
CA THR A 229 -8.90 -9.10 -2.12
C THR A 229 -10.27 -9.08 -2.77
N VAL A 230 -11.15 -8.23 -2.24
CA VAL A 230 -12.34 -7.78 -2.99
C VAL A 230 -11.88 -6.52 -3.71
N LEU A 231 -11.72 -6.58 -5.03
CA LEU A 231 -11.79 -5.32 -5.78
C LEU A 231 -13.22 -4.81 -5.57
N PRO A 232 -13.43 -3.56 -5.13
CA PRO A 232 -14.78 -3.03 -5.00
C PRO A 232 -15.50 -3.21 -6.34
N ASP A 233 -16.74 -3.70 -6.29
CA ASP A 233 -17.60 -3.94 -7.45
C ASP A 233 -17.95 -2.62 -8.12
N VAL A 234 -17.01 -2.08 -8.89
CA VAL A 234 -17.26 -0.94 -9.76
C VAL A 234 -17.81 -1.51 -11.05
N GLY A 235 -19.11 -1.34 -11.29
CA GLY A 235 -19.71 -1.52 -12.62
C GLY A 235 -19.86 -2.95 -13.13
N LYS A 236 -20.00 -3.97 -12.27
CA LYS A 236 -20.38 -5.31 -12.75
C LYS A 236 -21.72 -5.26 -13.46
N VAL A 237 -21.71 -5.52 -14.77
CA VAL A 237 -22.92 -5.78 -15.55
C VAL A 237 -23.33 -7.21 -15.25
N ASP A 238 -24.57 -7.41 -14.83
CA ASP A 238 -25.10 -8.75 -14.61
C ASP A 238 -25.09 -9.51 -15.94
N THR A 239 -24.33 -10.62 -16.02
CA THR A 239 -24.15 -11.37 -17.27
C THR A 239 -25.43 -12.02 -17.79
N THR A 240 -26.49 -12.00 -16.99
CA THR A 240 -27.80 -12.55 -17.32
C THR A 240 -28.81 -11.50 -17.79
N THR A 241 -28.71 -10.25 -17.31
CA THR A 241 -29.72 -9.20 -17.59
C THR A 241 -29.17 -8.00 -18.37
N GLY A 242 -27.85 -7.80 -18.44
CA GLY A 242 -27.26 -6.67 -19.18
C GLY A 242 -27.44 -5.30 -18.51
N GLU A 243 -27.98 -5.24 -17.30
CA GLU A 243 -28.18 -4.01 -16.54
C GLU A 243 -26.98 -3.68 -15.64
N ILE A 244 -26.71 -2.38 -15.49
CA ILE A 244 -25.70 -1.84 -14.58
C ILE A 244 -26.26 -1.96 -13.16
N LYS A 245 -25.61 -2.74 -12.29
CA LYS A 245 -25.94 -2.70 -10.85
C LYS A 245 -25.47 -1.37 -10.27
N GLU A 246 -26.37 -0.41 -10.18
CA GLU A 246 -26.22 0.74 -9.28
C GLU A 246 -26.19 0.18 -7.85
N GLY A 247 -25.09 0.43 -7.14
CA GLY A 247 -24.84 -0.19 -5.86
C GLY A 247 -25.88 0.23 -4.81
N ILE A 248 -26.42 -0.75 -4.09
CA ILE A 248 -26.52 -0.87 -2.64
C ILE A 248 -27.21 -2.21 -2.34
N THR A 249 -26.60 -3.04 -1.48
CA THR A 249 -27.33 -3.71 -0.40
C THR A 249 -26.39 -3.82 0.80
N GLU A 250 -26.75 -3.10 1.85
CA GLU A 250 -26.44 -3.46 3.23
C GLU A 250 -26.91 -4.90 3.50
N GLY A 251 -26.18 -5.62 4.35
CA GLY A 251 -26.64 -6.88 4.94
C GLY A 251 -25.74 -8.07 4.66
N GLU A 252 -24.73 -8.25 5.52
CA GLU A 252 -24.40 -9.50 6.22
C GLU A 252 -23.07 -9.35 6.96
N LEU A 253 -23.06 -8.52 8.01
CA LEU A 253 -22.15 -8.73 9.13
C LEU A 253 -22.96 -9.46 10.19
N LYS A 254 -22.77 -10.78 10.28
CA LYS A 254 -23.25 -11.55 11.43
C LYS A 254 -22.54 -11.02 12.68
N GLU A 255 -23.36 -10.53 13.59
CA GLU A 255 -23.01 -10.13 14.95
C GLU A 255 -22.29 -11.28 15.68
N VAL A 256 -21.20 -10.94 16.36
CA VAL A 256 -20.68 -11.72 17.49
C VAL A 256 -21.00 -10.88 18.74
N PRO A 257 -21.58 -11.45 19.81
CA PRO A 257 -22.14 -10.66 20.91
C PRO A 257 -21.02 -9.95 21.67
N ALA A 258 -21.19 -8.64 21.88
CA ALA A 258 -20.38 -7.85 22.79
C ALA A 258 -21.16 -7.71 24.10
N ASP A 259 -20.74 -8.47 25.13
CA ASP A 259 -21.11 -8.16 26.51
C ASP A 259 -20.23 -7.00 27.01
N GLU A 260 -20.92 -5.95 27.48
CA GLU A 260 -20.56 -5.08 28.63
C GLU A 260 -19.26 -4.23 28.48
N ILE A 261 -19.20 -2.89 28.54
CA ILE A 261 -19.92 -1.81 29.27
C ILE A 261 -19.45 -0.43 28.63
N PRO A 262 -19.87 0.77 29.09
CA PRO A 262 -21.08 1.55 28.79
C PRO A 262 -20.87 2.76 27.85
N GLN A 263 -21.98 3.21 27.26
CA GLN A 263 -22.16 4.50 26.58
C GLN A 263 -21.93 5.71 27.51
N PRO A 264 -21.71 6.90 26.92
CA PRO A 264 -22.66 7.98 27.17
C PRO A 264 -23.26 8.54 25.88
N THR A 265 -24.55 8.86 26.00
CA THR A 265 -25.51 9.35 25.00
C THR A 265 -25.42 10.90 24.83
N PRO A 266 -26.23 11.55 23.96
CA PRO A 266 -25.75 12.38 22.87
C PRO A 266 -26.13 13.87 23.00
N GLU A 267 -25.59 14.74 22.14
CA GLU A 267 -26.33 15.95 21.73
C GLU A 267 -25.83 16.46 20.36
N ALA A 268 -26.78 16.56 19.42
CA ALA A 268 -26.73 17.25 18.13
C ALA A 268 -27.43 18.64 18.31
N PRO A 269 -27.58 19.54 17.31
CA PRO A 269 -27.40 19.36 15.87
C PRO A 269 -26.80 20.55 15.07
N GLU A 270 -26.47 20.23 13.80
CA GLU A 270 -26.57 21.00 12.55
C GLU A 270 -26.31 22.52 12.48
N SER A 271 -25.49 22.94 11.50
CA SER A 271 -25.97 23.86 10.45
C SER A 271 -25.02 23.92 9.25
N SER A 272 -25.58 24.40 8.15
CA SER A 272 -25.23 24.20 6.76
C SER A 272 -24.69 25.47 6.07
N ILE A 273 -24.02 25.27 4.92
CA ILE A 273 -23.82 26.19 3.77
C ILE A 273 -22.66 27.22 3.86
N GLY A 274 -21.89 27.30 2.76
CA GLY A 274 -21.28 28.56 2.33
C GLY A 274 -19.97 28.44 1.56
N VAL A 275 -20.02 28.47 0.23
CA VAL A 275 -18.88 28.79 -0.64
C VAL A 275 -18.67 30.31 -0.62
N SER A 276 -17.46 30.79 -0.33
CA SER A 276 -17.00 32.12 -0.78
C SER A 276 -15.48 32.19 -0.89
N LYS A 277 -15.03 32.71 -2.04
CA LYS A 277 -13.66 33.15 -2.35
C LYS A 277 -13.26 34.35 -1.49
N GLY A 278 -11.99 34.37 -1.09
CA GLY A 278 -11.15 35.58 -1.00
C GLY A 278 -11.30 36.45 0.23
N GLU A 279 -10.38 36.27 1.19
CA GLU A 279 -9.62 37.27 1.96
C GLU A 279 -9.06 36.58 3.22
N GLY A 280 -7.82 36.92 3.60
CA GLY A 280 -6.96 36.15 4.50
C GLY A 280 -7.42 36.09 5.95
N ASN A 281 -8.50 35.35 6.22
CA ASN A 281 -8.87 34.95 7.58
C ASN A 281 -8.16 33.63 7.89
N SER A 282 -7.16 33.70 8.77
CA SER A 282 -6.60 32.48 9.31
C SER A 282 -7.69 31.66 9.98
N ILE A 283 -7.68 30.35 9.72
CA ILE A 283 -8.60 29.38 10.31
C ILE A 283 -8.30 29.18 11.82
N ILE A 284 -7.12 29.63 12.27
CA ILE A 284 -6.67 29.55 13.65
C ILE A 284 -6.89 30.90 14.32
N ASP A 285 -7.43 30.88 15.54
CA ASP A 285 -7.42 32.04 16.42
C ASP A 285 -5.96 32.42 16.76
N MET A 286 -5.51 33.52 16.17
CA MET A 286 -4.12 34.00 16.27
C MET A 286 -3.79 34.56 17.65
N GLU A 287 -4.78 35.10 18.36
CA GLU A 287 -4.60 35.59 19.73
C GLU A 287 -4.38 34.41 20.68
N TRP A 288 -5.24 33.39 20.56
CA TRP A 288 -5.10 32.13 21.29
C TRP A 288 -3.75 31.46 21.00
N LEU A 289 -3.36 31.36 19.72
CA LEU A 289 -2.11 30.70 19.31
C LEU A 289 -0.89 31.40 19.94
N ASN A 290 -0.84 32.72 19.89
CA ASN A 290 0.26 33.50 20.47
C ASN A 290 0.36 33.27 21.99
N GLU A 291 -0.77 33.27 22.70
CA GLU A 291 -0.78 33.02 24.14
C GLU A 291 -0.29 31.62 24.50
N GLN A 292 -0.70 30.60 23.74
CA GLN A 292 -0.29 29.22 23.98
C GLN A 292 1.19 28.98 23.67
N LEU A 293 1.69 29.55 22.57
CA LEU A 293 3.09 29.40 22.19
C LEU A 293 4.02 30.05 23.22
N LYS A 294 3.65 31.20 23.79
CA LYS A 294 4.41 31.81 24.90
C LYS A 294 4.49 30.89 26.12
N LYS A 295 3.39 30.21 26.47
CA LYS A 295 3.37 29.25 27.59
C LYS A 295 4.30 28.05 27.31
N LEU A 296 4.27 27.51 26.09
CA LEU A 296 5.14 26.41 25.67
C LEU A 296 6.61 26.78 25.61
N GLN A 297 6.93 27.95 25.07
CA GLN A 297 8.29 28.47 24.99
C GLN A 297 8.88 28.72 26.38
N THR A 298 8.07 29.14 27.34
CA THR A 298 8.53 29.37 28.72
C THR A 298 8.87 28.07 29.43
N GLY A 299 8.10 27.00 29.21
CA GLY A 299 8.32 25.72 29.88
C GLY A 299 9.29 24.75 29.18
N LYS A 300 9.38 24.78 27.85
CA LYS A 300 10.28 23.93 27.04
C LYS A 300 10.85 24.69 25.83
N PRO A 301 11.74 25.67 26.05
CA PRO A 301 12.25 26.57 25.00
C PRO A 301 13.03 25.83 23.90
N GLU A 302 13.69 24.73 24.21
CA GLU A 302 14.46 23.95 23.22
C GLU A 302 13.56 23.26 22.19
N VAL A 303 12.36 22.81 22.57
CA VAL A 303 11.46 22.06 21.69
C VAL A 303 10.45 22.98 20.99
N TRP A 304 10.00 24.03 21.69
CA TRP A 304 8.99 24.98 21.20
C TRP A 304 9.55 26.36 20.84
N GLY A 305 10.86 26.47 20.64
CA GLY A 305 11.49 27.69 20.14
C GLY A 305 10.95 28.10 18.76
N GLU A 306 10.97 29.40 18.46
CA GLU A 306 10.35 29.94 17.25
C GLU A 306 10.90 29.31 15.97
N GLU A 307 12.22 29.15 15.87
CA GLU A 307 12.89 28.51 14.73
C GLU A 307 12.44 27.05 14.53
N ASN A 308 12.23 26.31 15.62
CA ASN A 308 11.84 24.91 15.58
C ASN A 308 10.38 24.75 15.15
N ILE A 309 9.48 25.61 15.64
CA ILE A 309 8.08 25.61 15.23
C ILE A 309 7.96 26.01 13.76
N LEU A 310 8.68 27.05 13.34
CA LEU A 310 8.66 27.53 11.96
C LEU A 310 9.21 26.47 10.99
N SER A 311 10.35 25.85 11.33
CA SER A 311 10.93 24.72 10.58
C SER A 311 9.97 23.53 10.51
N PHE A 312 9.29 23.21 11.62
CA PHE A 312 8.27 22.17 11.66
C PHE A 312 7.10 22.49 10.71
N MET A 313 6.60 23.72 10.71
CA MET A 313 5.48 24.13 9.84
C MET A 313 5.87 24.12 8.37
N MET A 314 7.04 24.63 8.02
CA MET A 314 7.58 24.58 6.65
C MET A 314 7.74 23.14 6.16
N LYS A 315 8.33 22.26 6.97
CA LYS A 315 8.60 20.88 6.58
C LYS A 315 7.35 20.01 6.53
N THR A 316 6.43 20.21 7.47
CA THR A 316 5.24 19.35 7.63
C THR A 316 4.10 19.80 6.73
N TYR A 317 3.87 21.11 6.62
CA TYR A 317 2.73 21.67 5.90
C TYR A 317 3.10 22.36 4.58
N LYS A 318 4.41 22.46 4.26
CA LYS A 318 4.91 23.10 3.02
C LYS A 318 4.43 24.55 2.85
N VAL A 319 4.27 25.26 3.97
CA VAL A 319 3.90 26.69 4.01
C VAL A 319 5.14 27.55 4.21
N GLU A 320 5.22 28.67 3.51
CA GLU A 320 6.29 29.66 3.66
C GLU A 320 5.82 30.82 4.54
N GLY A 321 6.64 31.28 5.47
CA GLY A 321 6.36 32.44 6.32
C GLY A 321 7.59 32.84 7.12
N GLU A 322 7.78 34.13 7.36
CA GLU A 322 8.90 34.63 8.18
C GLU A 322 8.59 34.50 9.68
N THR A 323 7.29 34.44 10.01
CA THR A 323 6.81 34.23 11.38
C THR A 323 5.86 33.05 11.47
N ILE A 324 5.68 32.51 12.68
CA ILE A 324 4.73 31.42 12.95
C ILE A 324 3.31 31.85 12.59
N GLN A 325 2.97 33.13 12.78
CA GLN A 325 1.65 33.68 12.48
C GLN A 325 1.38 33.73 10.98
N GLU A 326 2.36 34.17 10.19
CA GLU A 326 2.25 34.13 8.72
C GLU A 326 2.13 32.71 8.19
N ALA A 327 2.93 31.79 8.74
CA ALA A 327 2.86 30.38 8.37
C ALA A 327 1.51 29.77 8.76
N ALA A 328 0.99 30.09 9.96
CA ALA A 328 -0.30 29.61 10.46
C ALA A 328 -1.48 30.19 9.69
N GLY A 329 -1.36 31.44 9.20
CA GLY A 329 -2.33 32.11 8.35
C GLY A 329 -2.56 31.42 7.00
N LYS A 330 -1.56 30.67 6.53
CA LYS A 330 -1.57 29.97 5.23
C LYS A 330 -1.98 28.49 5.35
N LEU A 331 -2.26 27.99 6.55
CA LEU A 331 -2.67 26.61 6.74
C LEU A 331 -4.10 26.38 6.24
N ASP A 332 -4.31 25.26 5.54
CA ASP A 332 -5.65 24.77 5.24
C ASP A 332 -6.35 24.23 6.51
N LYS A 333 -7.65 23.97 6.44
CA LYS A 333 -8.46 23.54 7.59
C LYS A 333 -7.93 22.27 8.28
N GLY A 334 -7.37 21.34 7.52
CA GLY A 334 -6.83 20.08 8.06
C GLY A 334 -5.48 20.31 8.75
N ALA A 335 -4.60 21.06 8.10
CA ALA A 335 -3.28 21.41 8.63
C ALA A 335 -3.40 22.32 9.87
N ALA A 336 -4.34 23.27 9.86
CA ALA A 336 -4.66 24.13 10.98
C ALA A 336 -5.10 23.30 12.20
N LYS A 337 -6.06 22.38 12.01
CA LYS A 337 -6.54 21.50 13.08
C LYS A 337 -5.40 20.65 13.65
N HIS A 338 -4.61 20.01 12.80
CA HIS A 338 -3.49 19.18 13.25
C HIS A 338 -2.42 20.00 14.00
N PHE A 339 -2.12 21.22 13.54
CA PHE A 339 -1.19 22.11 14.23
C PHE A 339 -1.72 22.54 15.60
N THR A 340 -2.99 22.94 15.68
CA THR A 340 -3.66 23.28 16.95
C THR A 340 -3.67 22.10 17.92
N ASP A 341 -3.95 20.89 17.45
CA ASP A 341 -3.94 19.68 18.29
C ASP A 341 -2.54 19.39 18.84
N ARG A 342 -1.48 19.62 18.05
CA ARG A 342 -0.09 19.50 18.52
C ARG A 342 0.28 20.53 19.58
N VAL A 343 -0.16 21.78 19.42
CA VAL A 343 0.05 22.82 20.43
C VAL A 343 -0.66 22.43 21.73
N LYS A 344 -1.89 21.91 21.67
CA LYS A 344 -2.62 21.41 22.85
C LYS A 344 -1.93 20.21 23.51
N GLU A 345 -1.49 19.23 22.73
CA GLU A 345 -0.74 18.08 23.24
C GLU A 345 0.59 18.52 23.92
N GLY A 346 1.21 19.58 23.39
CA GLY A 346 2.38 20.19 23.99
C GLY A 346 2.08 20.80 25.36
N LEU A 347 0.95 21.50 25.48
CA LEU A 347 0.49 22.12 26.72
C LEU A 347 0.12 21.08 27.77
N ASP A 348 -0.52 19.98 27.37
CA ASP A 348 -0.87 18.87 28.27
C ASP A 348 0.37 18.15 28.84
N LYS A 349 1.55 18.35 28.22
CA LYS A 349 2.84 17.76 28.62
C LYS A 349 3.78 18.76 29.30
N LEU A 350 3.37 20.01 29.48
CA LEU A 350 4.01 20.95 30.40
C LEU A 350 3.64 20.56 31.83
#